data_AF-A0A5N4CG43-F1
#
_entry.id   AF-A0A5N4CG43-F1
#
_cell.length_a   1.000
_cell.length_b   1.000
_cell.length_c   1.000
_cell.angle_alpha   90.00
_cell.angle_beta   90.00
_cell.angle_gamma   90.00
#
_symmetry.space_group_name_H-M   'P 1'
#
loop_
_entity.id
_entity.type
_entity.pdbx_description
1 polymer ?
#
loop_
_entity_poly.entity_id
_entity_poly.type
_entity_poly.pdbx_seq_one_letter_code
_entity_poly.pdbx_strand_id
1 'polypeptide(L)'
;MGFQKVVVRCEPTFINTSRSCTCSEPNILGVSLTSEWFAKYLQSSAAACWVYANLTSCQALGNMCVMNMNSYESSTFDACRLFQFIFENTAGLRTVHSFSFWRQNLPWLFYGDQLGLAPQVLSTTPLPTNFSFKGQNQNTKLKFVAASYDVRGNFLKWQTLEGGVLQLCPDTETRLNAAYSFGTTYQQSCEIPVSKLLTDFPTPIFYDVYLEYTDENQHRYIWAVPVLNLNLQHNKIFVNQDSSSGKWLLTRRIFLVDTLSGRENDLESQPRLVRVATQISLSIHLVPNTKNGNIYPPLITIAYSDVDVRDPTSQSVEIALGVLGGLAVLSSLLKTAGWKRRVGSPMIDLQTVVKFLVYYAGDLANVFFIITVGTGLYWLIFFKVSDF
;
A
#
# COMPACT_ATOMS: atom_id res chain seq x y z
N MET A 1 -52.70 -10.35 27.41
CA MET A 1 -52.55 -9.12 28.21
C MET A 1 -51.21 -9.21 28.91
N GLY A 2 -50.27 -8.33 28.54
CA GLY A 2 -48.96 -8.13 29.20
C GLY A 2 -47.91 -9.22 28.99
N PHE A 3 -46.79 -8.90 28.31
CA PHE A 3 -45.44 -9.17 28.82
C PHE A 3 -44.41 -8.31 28.05
N GLN A 4 -43.93 -7.29 28.77
CA GLN A 4 -42.56 -6.79 28.87
C GLN A 4 -41.74 -6.50 27.58
N LYS A 5 -41.63 -5.20 27.24
CA LYS A 5 -40.55 -4.67 26.39
C LYS A 5 -39.21 -4.81 27.12
N VAL A 6 -38.35 -5.70 26.62
CA VAL A 6 -36.91 -5.69 26.91
C VAL A 6 -36.25 -4.78 25.87
N VAL A 7 -35.51 -3.78 26.35
CA VAL A 7 -34.59 -2.97 25.55
C VAL A 7 -33.37 -3.83 25.28
N VAL A 8 -33.14 -4.19 24.01
CA VAL A 8 -31.89 -4.81 23.57
C VAL A 8 -31.06 -3.75 22.83
N ARG A 9 -29.82 -3.59 23.30
CA ARG A 9 -28.78 -2.72 22.74
C ARG A 9 -28.54 -3.04 21.27
N CYS A 10 -28.45 -2.00 20.45
CA CYS A 10 -27.99 -2.11 19.07
C CYS A 10 -26.48 -2.38 19.04
N GLU A 11 -26.12 -3.56 18.57
CA GLU A 11 -24.83 -3.90 17.96
C GLU A 11 -25.04 -4.06 16.43
N PRO A 12 -23.98 -3.94 15.63
CA PRO A 12 -23.97 -3.26 14.34
C PRO A 12 -24.83 -3.96 13.28
N THR A 13 -25.69 -3.19 12.62
CA THR A 13 -26.41 -3.62 11.42
C THR A 13 -25.44 -3.81 10.26
N PHE A 14 -24.91 -5.02 10.14
CA PHE A 14 -24.60 -5.61 8.84
C PHE A 14 -25.90 -5.72 8.04
N ILE A 15 -26.07 -4.86 7.04
CA ILE A 15 -27.05 -5.12 5.99
C ILE A 15 -26.37 -5.99 4.96
N ASN A 16 -26.84 -7.23 4.91
CA ASN A 16 -26.59 -8.22 3.87
C ASN A 16 -27.00 -7.65 2.51
N THR A 17 -26.01 -7.21 1.74
CA THR A 17 -26.12 -7.16 0.28
C THR A 17 -25.16 -8.19 -0.29
N SER A 18 -25.76 -9.20 -0.88
CA SER A 18 -25.15 -10.28 -1.62
C SER A 18 -24.32 -9.73 -2.78
N ARG A 19 -23.00 -9.70 -2.59
CA ARG A 19 -21.90 -9.93 -3.54
C ARG A 19 -20.62 -9.60 -2.78
N SER A 20 -20.03 -10.61 -2.16
CA SER A 20 -18.74 -10.48 -1.50
C SER A 20 -17.69 -10.07 -2.52
N CYS A 21 -17.28 -8.79 -2.50
CA CYS A 21 -15.92 -8.46 -2.90
C CYS A 21 -15.03 -8.98 -1.78
N THR A 22 -14.49 -10.19 -1.94
CA THR A 22 -13.33 -10.63 -1.18
C THR A 22 -12.19 -9.70 -1.56
N CYS A 23 -11.89 -8.73 -0.71
CA CYS A 23 -10.56 -8.11 -0.73
C CYS A 23 -9.59 -9.24 -0.38
N SER A 24 -8.83 -9.70 -1.38
CA SER A 24 -7.77 -10.67 -1.18
C SER A 24 -6.86 -10.20 -0.03
N GLU A 25 -6.38 -11.15 0.77
CA GLU A 25 -5.29 -10.93 1.72
C GLU A 25 -4.19 -10.08 1.08
N PRO A 26 -3.42 -9.28 1.86
CA PRO A 26 -2.29 -8.55 1.30
C PRO A 26 -1.35 -9.54 0.62
N ASN A 27 -1.43 -9.58 -0.72
CA ASN A 27 -0.55 -10.36 -1.58
C ASN A 27 0.84 -9.73 -1.45
N ILE A 28 1.58 -10.15 -0.42
CA ILE A 28 3.00 -9.92 -0.35
C ILE A 28 3.59 -10.93 -1.31
N LEU A 29 3.90 -10.46 -2.52
CA LEU A 29 4.75 -11.19 -3.45
C LEU A 29 6.02 -11.59 -2.68
N GLY A 30 6.25 -12.89 -2.49
CA GLY A 30 7.42 -13.46 -1.80
C GLY A 30 8.73 -13.32 -2.60
N VAL A 31 8.87 -12.22 -3.34
CA VAL A 31 9.97 -11.93 -4.24
C VAL A 31 11.00 -11.11 -3.47
N SER A 32 12.22 -11.64 -3.32
CA SER A 32 13.36 -10.88 -2.83
C SER A 32 13.82 -9.91 -3.93
N LEU A 33 13.92 -8.63 -3.59
CA LEU A 33 14.30 -7.53 -4.50
C LEU A 33 15.42 -6.72 -3.85
N THR A 34 16.45 -6.38 -4.62
CA THR A 34 17.51 -5.47 -4.16
C THR A 34 17.23 -4.06 -4.69
N SER A 35 16.75 -3.18 -3.82
CA SER A 35 16.43 -1.80 -4.19
C SER A 35 17.68 -0.94 -4.36
N GLU A 36 17.85 -0.34 -5.54
CA GLU A 36 18.96 0.58 -5.82
C GLU A 36 18.89 1.84 -4.93
N TRP A 37 17.67 2.31 -4.62
CA TRP A 37 17.48 3.46 -3.72
C TRP A 37 18.05 3.21 -2.32
N PHE A 38 17.74 2.05 -1.73
CA PHE A 38 18.26 1.70 -0.40
C PHE A 38 19.77 1.46 -0.45
N ALA A 39 20.27 0.78 -1.49
CA ALA A 39 21.70 0.52 -1.65
C ALA A 39 22.52 1.82 -1.67
N LYS A 40 22.03 2.86 -2.36
CA LYS A 40 22.76 4.12 -2.54
C LYS A 40 22.63 5.08 -1.36
N TYR A 41 21.46 5.17 -0.72
CA TYR A 41 21.17 6.26 0.22
C TYR A 41 20.97 5.84 1.67
N LEU A 42 20.75 4.56 1.98
CA LEU A 42 20.41 4.16 3.36
C LEU A 42 21.54 4.44 4.34
N GLN A 43 22.75 3.95 4.05
CA GLN A 43 23.89 4.06 4.97
C GLN A 43 24.36 5.50 5.12
N SER A 44 24.40 6.25 4.03
CA SER A 44 24.79 7.67 4.05
C SER A 44 23.78 8.53 4.81
N SER A 45 22.48 8.30 4.62
CA SER A 45 21.41 9.00 5.36
C SER A 45 21.44 8.66 6.85
N ALA A 46 21.63 7.38 7.19
CA ALA A 46 21.73 6.93 8.58
C ALA A 46 22.97 7.52 9.28
N ALA A 47 24.14 7.48 8.64
CA ALA A 47 25.36 8.06 9.19
C ALA A 47 25.24 9.57 9.37
N ALA A 48 24.69 10.29 8.39
CA ALA A 48 24.50 11.73 8.49
C ALA A 48 23.47 12.13 9.58
N CYS A 49 22.41 11.32 9.73
CA CYS A 49 21.44 11.50 10.81
C CYS A 49 22.08 11.25 12.17
N TRP A 50 22.85 10.18 12.33
CA TRP A 50 23.47 9.79 13.60
C TRP A 50 24.59 10.74 14.03
N VAL A 51 25.55 11.02 13.13
CA VAL A 51 26.78 11.75 13.47
C VAL A 51 26.54 13.27 13.54
N TYR A 52 25.75 13.81 12.62
CA TYR A 52 25.58 15.26 12.49
C TYR A 52 24.21 15.77 12.93
N ALA A 53 23.32 14.88 13.41
CA ALA A 53 21.92 15.22 13.71
C ALA A 53 21.25 15.98 12.55
N ASN A 54 21.61 15.62 11.31
CA ASN A 54 21.12 16.30 10.12
C ASN A 54 19.63 16.02 9.92
N LEU A 55 18.80 17.05 10.08
CA LEU A 55 17.34 16.94 10.01
C LEU A 55 16.87 16.27 8.72
N THR A 56 17.35 16.73 7.56
CA THR A 56 16.94 16.19 6.25
C THR A 56 17.33 14.72 6.11
N SER A 57 18.55 14.34 6.51
CA SER A 57 18.99 12.95 6.49
C SER A 57 18.19 12.06 7.45
N CYS A 58 17.82 12.57 8.62
CA CYS A 58 16.95 11.86 9.57
C CYS A 58 15.52 11.70 9.03
N GLN A 59 14.99 12.70 8.33
CA GLN A 59 13.72 12.60 7.62
C GLN A 59 13.78 11.56 6.48
N ALA A 60 14.89 11.54 5.72
CA ALA A 60 15.11 10.55 4.66
C ALA A 60 15.17 9.12 5.20
N LEU A 61 15.92 8.90 6.29
CA LEU A 61 15.97 7.60 6.97
C LEU A 61 14.57 7.20 7.48
N GLY A 62 13.83 8.14 8.04
CA GLY A 62 12.45 7.90 8.48
C GLY A 62 11.54 7.49 7.32
N ASN A 63 11.66 8.16 6.17
CA ASN A 63 10.92 7.81 4.95
C ASN A 63 11.28 6.40 4.45
N MET A 64 12.55 6.02 4.48
CA MET A 64 12.98 4.66 4.14
C MET A 64 12.40 3.61 5.10
N CYS A 65 12.26 3.91 6.39
CA CYS A 65 11.57 3.02 7.32
C CYS A 65 10.08 2.89 6.99
N VAL A 66 9.41 3.97 6.61
CA VAL A 66 8.00 3.93 6.15
C VAL A 66 7.88 3.12 4.86
N MET A 67 8.80 3.28 3.90
CA MET A 67 8.88 2.45 2.67
C MET A 67 9.04 0.97 3.00
N ASN A 68 9.73 0.63 4.11
CA ASN A 68 9.82 -0.72 4.66
C ASN A 68 8.61 -1.12 5.54
N MET A 69 7.44 -0.52 5.31
CA MET A 69 6.17 -0.78 6.03
C MET A 69 6.24 -0.56 7.54
N ASN A 70 7.20 0.25 8.02
CA ASN A 70 7.49 0.41 9.44
C ASN A 70 7.79 -0.93 10.14
N SER A 71 8.19 -1.95 9.37
CA SER A 71 8.43 -3.28 9.90
C SER A 71 9.74 -3.32 10.66
N TYR A 72 9.73 -4.04 11.77
CA TYR A 72 10.87 -4.18 12.65
C TYR A 72 11.21 -5.65 12.83
N GLU A 73 12.47 -5.99 12.58
CA GLU A 73 13.04 -7.30 12.89
C GLU A 73 14.40 -7.09 13.58
N SER A 74 14.61 -7.79 14.70
CA SER A 74 15.83 -7.63 15.50
C SER A 74 17.10 -8.18 14.81
N SER A 75 16.94 -9.14 13.91
CA SER A 75 18.02 -9.82 13.18
C SER A 75 18.49 -9.09 11.92
N THR A 76 17.77 -8.07 11.44
CA THR A 76 18.08 -7.38 10.19
C THR A 76 18.50 -5.93 10.46
N PHE A 77 19.57 -5.48 9.80
CA PHE A 77 19.98 -4.07 9.82
C PHE A 77 19.34 -3.30 8.65
N ASP A 78 18.01 -3.27 8.65
CA ASP A 78 17.23 -2.50 7.68
C ASP A 78 17.04 -1.04 8.12
N ALA A 79 16.29 -0.27 7.32
CA ALA A 79 16.03 1.14 7.58
C ALA A 79 15.32 1.40 8.92
N CYS A 80 14.38 0.54 9.33
CA CYS A 80 13.67 0.71 10.59
C CYS A 80 14.53 0.33 11.78
N ARG A 81 15.38 -0.70 11.65
CA ARG A 81 16.36 -1.03 12.70
C ARG A 81 17.36 0.10 12.90
N LEU A 82 17.89 0.68 11.82
CA LEU A 82 18.79 1.84 11.88
C LEU A 82 18.10 3.06 12.50
N PHE A 83 16.86 3.33 12.10
CA PHE A 83 16.05 4.41 12.67
C PHE A 83 15.84 4.22 14.18
N GLN A 84 15.45 3.02 14.61
CA GLN A 84 15.22 2.68 16.01
C GLN A 84 16.52 2.77 16.83
N PHE A 85 17.64 2.28 16.27
CA PHE A 85 18.95 2.40 16.91
C PHE A 85 19.31 3.87 17.19
N ILE A 86 19.11 4.76 16.21
CA ILE A 86 19.35 6.20 16.40
C ILE A 86 18.39 6.77 17.44
N PHE A 87 17.10 6.41 17.41
CA PHE A 87 16.10 6.87 18.37
C PHE A 87 16.48 6.51 19.82
N GLU A 88 16.90 5.27 20.07
CA GLU A 88 17.32 4.77 21.38
C GLU A 88 18.59 5.46 21.88
N ASN A 89 19.59 5.62 21.01
CA ASN A 89 20.86 6.24 21.37
C ASN A 89 20.80 7.78 21.42
N THR A 90 19.70 8.39 20.99
CA THR A 90 19.42 9.83 21.14
C THR A 90 18.44 10.13 22.28
N ALA A 91 18.18 9.17 23.19
CA ALA A 91 17.28 9.37 24.32
C ALA A 91 17.68 10.53 25.26
N GLY A 92 18.97 10.89 25.32
CA GLY A 92 19.47 12.04 26.06
C GLY A 92 19.21 13.41 25.41
N LEU A 93 18.74 13.45 24.16
CA LEU A 93 18.37 14.69 23.47
C LEU A 93 17.00 15.20 23.94
N ARG A 94 16.76 16.50 23.77
CA ARG A 94 15.48 17.13 24.13
C ARG A 94 14.33 16.50 23.34
N THR A 95 13.21 16.27 24.04
CA THR A 95 11.94 15.93 23.42
C THR A 95 11.28 17.17 22.83
N VAL A 96 10.56 17.00 21.73
CA VAL A 96 9.85 18.07 21.04
C VAL A 96 8.40 18.10 21.53
N HIS A 97 7.92 19.28 21.92
CA HIS A 97 6.54 19.51 22.40
C HIS A 97 6.10 18.55 23.52
N SER A 98 7.03 18.11 24.38
CA SER A 98 6.79 17.15 25.48
C SER A 98 6.30 15.76 25.03
N PHE A 99 6.46 15.40 23.75
CA PHE A 99 6.21 14.05 23.27
C PHE A 99 7.47 13.19 23.41
N SER A 100 7.40 12.13 24.24
CA SER A 100 8.52 11.22 24.52
C SER A 100 9.06 10.52 23.28
N PHE A 101 8.24 10.34 22.26
CA PHE A 101 8.58 9.67 21.00
C PHE A 101 9.05 10.64 19.90
N TRP A 102 9.16 11.94 20.21
CA TRP A 102 9.64 12.94 19.27
C TRP A 102 10.96 13.54 19.74
N ARG A 103 12.07 13.08 19.15
CA ARG A 103 13.41 13.61 19.43
C ARG A 103 13.70 14.82 18.56
N GLN A 104 14.52 15.74 19.06
CA GLN A 104 15.04 16.84 18.27
C GLN A 104 15.77 16.29 17.03
N ASN A 105 15.43 16.83 15.86
CA ASN A 105 15.96 16.47 14.53
C ASN A 105 15.63 15.06 13.99
N LEU A 106 14.94 14.20 14.75
CA LEU A 106 14.47 12.89 14.28
C LEU A 106 12.94 12.94 14.11
N PRO A 107 12.37 12.45 12.98
CA PRO A 107 10.92 12.46 12.81
C PRO A 107 10.24 11.53 13.84
N TRP A 108 9.06 11.91 14.29
CA TRP A 108 8.21 11.04 15.09
C TRP A 108 7.44 10.08 14.18
N LEU A 109 7.78 8.79 14.21
CA LEU A 109 7.14 7.76 13.36
C LEU A 109 6.21 6.81 14.11
N PHE A 110 6.47 6.54 15.39
CA PHE A 110 5.77 5.52 16.19
C PHE A 110 5.14 6.14 17.44
N TYR A 111 3.91 5.75 17.78
CA TYR A 111 3.24 6.19 19.02
C TYR A 111 3.67 5.37 20.26
N GLY A 112 4.61 4.45 20.10
CA GLY A 112 5.08 3.58 21.16
C GLY A 112 6.25 2.71 20.70
N ASP A 113 7.06 2.27 21.66
CA ASP A 113 8.17 1.33 21.51
C ASP A 113 7.79 -0.10 21.94
N GLN A 114 6.58 -0.28 22.48
CA GLN A 114 6.04 -1.55 22.96
C GLN A 114 4.64 -1.82 22.40
N LEU A 115 4.29 -3.10 22.31
CA LEU A 115 2.96 -3.56 21.96
C LEU A 115 1.94 -3.13 23.03
N GLY A 116 0.72 -2.81 22.61
CA GLY A 116 -0.40 -2.56 23.52
C GLY A 116 -0.60 -1.12 23.98
N LEU A 117 0.14 -0.16 23.43
CA LEU A 117 -0.07 1.27 23.67
C LEU A 117 -1.22 1.86 22.83
N ALA A 118 -1.67 1.16 21.78
CA ALA A 118 -2.72 1.63 20.88
C ALA A 118 -4.05 2.02 21.58
N PRO A 119 -4.61 1.23 22.53
CA PRO A 119 -5.84 1.62 23.23
C PRO A 119 -5.67 2.95 23.98
N GLN A 120 -4.48 3.21 24.55
CA GLN A 120 -4.22 4.45 25.25
C GLN A 120 -4.28 5.65 24.30
N VAL A 121 -3.63 5.54 23.14
CA VAL A 121 -3.64 6.59 22.11
C VAL A 121 -5.04 6.85 21.56
N LEU A 122 -5.83 5.79 21.37
CA LEU A 122 -7.11 5.86 20.66
C LEU A 122 -8.33 6.15 21.54
N SER A 123 -8.23 5.98 22.87
CA SER A 123 -9.42 6.05 23.74
C SER A 123 -9.24 6.79 25.06
N THR A 124 -8.05 7.31 25.37
CA THR A 124 -7.86 8.02 26.66
C THR A 124 -8.23 9.49 26.60
N THR A 125 -7.86 10.19 25.52
CA THR A 125 -7.93 11.65 25.45
C THR A 125 -8.89 12.05 24.34
N PRO A 126 -10.10 12.51 24.66
CA PRO A 126 -11.02 13.01 23.65
C PRO A 126 -10.52 14.34 23.08
N LEU A 127 -10.90 14.64 21.84
CA LEU A 127 -10.64 15.95 21.25
C LEU A 127 -11.43 17.03 22.00
N PRO A 128 -10.82 18.21 22.27
CA PRO A 128 -11.50 19.31 22.97
C PRO A 128 -12.69 19.89 22.20
N THR A 129 -12.73 19.67 20.88
CA THR A 129 -13.75 20.24 19.99
C THR A 129 -14.93 19.29 19.82
N ASN A 130 -16.14 19.87 19.87
CA ASN A 130 -17.41 19.19 19.64
C ASN A 130 -17.80 19.25 18.16
N PHE A 131 -18.27 18.13 17.61
CA PHE A 131 -18.73 18.00 16.23
C PHE A 131 -20.24 17.74 16.16
N SER A 132 -20.87 18.13 15.06
CA SER A 132 -22.31 17.94 14.86
C SER A 132 -22.66 17.64 13.41
N PHE A 133 -23.81 17.00 13.20
CA PHE A 133 -24.31 16.63 11.87
C PHE A 133 -25.07 17.77 11.15
N LYS A 134 -25.59 18.78 11.86
CA LYS A 134 -26.43 19.86 11.27
C LYS A 134 -26.28 21.19 12.00
N GLY A 135 -26.09 22.30 11.27
CA GLY A 135 -26.26 23.68 11.78
C GLY A 135 -25.32 24.71 11.15
N GLN A 136 -25.79 25.95 10.98
CA GLN A 136 -25.03 27.07 10.38
C GLN A 136 -23.79 27.53 11.19
N ASN A 137 -23.71 27.15 12.48
CA ASN A 137 -22.65 27.58 13.42
C ASN A 137 -21.91 26.40 14.08
N GLN A 138 -21.87 25.22 13.46
CA GLN A 138 -21.35 24.00 14.09
C GLN A 138 -20.21 23.37 13.27
N ASN A 139 -19.22 22.78 13.94
CA ASN A 139 -18.11 22.04 13.34
C ASN A 139 -18.65 20.78 12.65
N THR A 140 -19.17 20.93 11.43
CA THR A 140 -19.69 19.85 10.58
C THR A 140 -18.61 19.25 9.70
N LYS A 141 -17.48 19.93 9.57
CA LYS A 141 -16.31 19.50 8.80
C LYS A 141 -15.13 19.20 9.70
N LEU A 142 -14.42 18.12 9.39
CA LEU A 142 -13.14 17.77 9.98
C LEU A 142 -12.04 18.36 9.10
N LYS A 143 -11.27 19.30 9.65
CA LYS A 143 -10.22 19.98 8.90
C LYS A 143 -8.93 19.19 8.98
N PHE A 144 -8.74 18.25 8.06
CA PHE A 144 -7.47 17.53 7.98
C PHE A 144 -6.44 18.30 7.17
N VAL A 145 -5.23 18.38 7.72
CA VAL A 145 -4.05 18.97 7.08
C VAL A 145 -2.91 17.96 7.12
N ALA A 146 -2.03 18.02 6.13
CA ALA A 146 -0.83 17.18 6.10
C ALA A 146 0.42 18.03 5.88
N ALA A 147 1.49 17.63 6.57
CA ALA A 147 2.85 18.02 6.20
C ALA A 147 3.38 17.00 5.20
N SER A 148 3.80 17.46 4.02
CA SER A 148 4.35 16.60 2.97
C SER A 148 5.87 16.66 2.91
N TYR A 149 6.49 15.53 2.58
CA TYR A 149 7.93 15.38 2.45
C TYR A 149 8.29 14.61 1.18
N ASP A 150 9.39 14.98 0.54
CA ASP A 150 9.96 14.19 -0.55
C ASP A 150 10.73 12.97 -0.02
N VAL A 151 11.12 12.08 -0.92
CA VAL A 151 11.87 10.87 -0.57
C VAL A 151 13.26 11.13 0.03
N ARG A 152 13.85 12.30 -0.23
CA ARG A 152 15.14 12.74 0.33
C ARG A 152 14.99 13.41 1.70
N GLY A 153 13.79 13.49 2.25
CA GLY A 153 13.52 14.04 3.58
C GLY A 153 13.32 15.56 3.60
N ASN A 154 13.22 16.22 2.44
CA ASN A 154 12.91 17.65 2.40
C ASN A 154 11.43 17.87 2.69
N PHE A 155 11.15 18.87 3.53
CA PHE A 155 9.79 19.36 3.73
C PHE A 155 9.32 20.07 2.46
N LEU A 156 8.14 19.69 1.97
CA LEU A 156 7.54 20.27 0.77
C LEU A 156 6.59 21.39 1.15
N LYS A 157 5.48 21.07 1.83
CA LYS A 157 4.47 22.05 2.25
C LYS A 157 3.51 21.52 3.29
N TRP A 158 2.81 22.45 3.94
CA TRP A 158 1.55 22.17 4.60
C TRP A 158 0.42 22.26 3.57
N GLN A 159 -0.51 21.31 3.57
CA GLN A 159 -1.65 21.32 2.67
C GLN A 159 -2.90 20.76 3.34
N THR A 160 -4.07 21.26 2.93
CA THR A 160 -5.36 20.63 3.24
C THR A 160 -5.45 19.27 2.53
N LEU A 161 -6.20 18.33 3.13
CA LEU A 161 -6.53 17.08 2.45
C LEU A 161 -7.77 17.16 1.55
N GLU A 162 -8.53 18.26 1.63
CA GLU A 162 -9.59 18.56 0.65
C GLU A 162 -9.00 18.59 -0.79
N GLY A 163 -9.82 18.23 -1.77
CA GLY A 163 -9.41 18.16 -3.18
C GLY A 163 -8.87 16.80 -3.64
N GLY A 164 -8.93 15.76 -2.80
CA GLY A 164 -8.58 14.39 -3.21
C GLY A 164 -7.11 14.00 -2.98
N VAL A 165 -6.41 14.63 -2.03
CA VAL A 165 -4.97 14.42 -1.83
C VAL A 165 -4.63 12.96 -1.47
N LEU A 166 -5.47 12.29 -0.69
CA LEU A 166 -5.26 10.89 -0.28
C LEU A 166 -6.07 9.88 -1.12
N GLN A 167 -6.92 10.38 -2.02
CA GLN A 167 -7.80 9.57 -2.87
C GLN A 167 -7.12 9.35 -4.22
N LEU A 168 -6.58 8.14 -4.44
CA LEU A 168 -6.01 7.76 -5.73
C LEU A 168 -7.06 7.69 -6.84
N CYS A 169 -8.31 7.40 -6.47
CA CYS A 169 -9.41 7.32 -7.42
C CYS A 169 -9.91 8.72 -7.80
N PRO A 170 -9.97 9.06 -9.10
CA PRO A 170 -10.51 10.34 -9.52
C PRO A 170 -12.02 10.40 -9.30
N ASP A 171 -12.51 11.54 -8.84
CA ASP A 171 -13.94 11.88 -8.73
C ASP A 171 -14.08 13.41 -8.70
N THR A 172 -15.31 13.89 -8.65
CA THR A 172 -15.64 15.29 -8.41
C THR A 172 -15.15 15.77 -7.04
N GLU A 173 -14.68 17.02 -6.96
CA GLU A 173 -14.18 17.61 -5.72
C GLU A 173 -15.21 17.55 -4.59
N THR A 174 -16.50 17.73 -4.91
CA THR A 174 -17.61 17.62 -3.94
C THR A 174 -17.70 16.23 -3.31
N ARG A 175 -17.52 15.16 -4.10
CA ARG A 175 -17.51 13.79 -3.59
C ARG A 175 -16.23 13.50 -2.80
N LEU A 176 -15.07 13.92 -3.30
CA LEU A 176 -13.79 13.74 -2.60
C LEU A 176 -13.81 14.41 -1.21
N ASN A 177 -14.35 15.63 -1.13
CA ASN A 177 -14.46 16.39 0.12
C ASN A 177 -15.51 15.82 1.07
N ALA A 178 -16.46 15.01 0.60
CA ALA A 178 -17.45 14.36 1.46
C ALA A 178 -16.79 13.39 2.46
N ALA A 179 -15.59 12.88 2.17
CA ALA A 179 -14.81 12.04 3.07
C ALA A 179 -14.45 12.73 4.41
N TYR A 180 -14.44 14.07 4.43
CA TYR A 180 -14.08 14.86 5.61
C TYR A 180 -15.29 15.51 6.30
N SER A 181 -16.51 15.15 5.86
CA SER A 181 -17.75 15.63 6.47
C SER A 181 -18.16 14.74 7.63
N PHE A 182 -18.35 15.34 8.81
CA PHE A 182 -18.66 14.59 10.02
C PHE A 182 -20.00 13.86 9.90
N GLY A 183 -20.02 12.57 10.23
CA GLY A 183 -21.21 11.71 10.13
C GLY A 183 -21.53 11.20 8.73
N THR A 184 -20.63 11.37 7.77
CA THR A 184 -20.80 10.85 6.41
C THR A 184 -20.12 9.50 6.28
N THR A 185 -20.84 8.51 5.75
CA THR A 185 -20.23 7.25 5.30
C THR A 185 -19.73 7.45 3.88
N TYR A 186 -18.42 7.33 3.69
CA TYR A 186 -17.75 7.51 2.40
C TYR A 186 -17.13 6.20 1.92
N GLN A 187 -17.32 5.87 0.65
CA GLN A 187 -16.67 4.73 0.01
C GLN A 187 -16.40 5.04 -1.46
N GLN A 188 -15.22 4.67 -1.93
CA GLN A 188 -14.77 4.84 -3.31
C GLN A 188 -13.88 3.66 -3.70
N SER A 189 -14.02 3.18 -4.94
CA SER A 189 -13.18 2.12 -5.52
C SER A 189 -13.07 2.35 -7.03
N CYS A 190 -11.90 2.05 -7.60
CA CYS A 190 -11.61 2.19 -9.01
C CYS A 190 -10.42 1.31 -9.41
N GLU A 191 -10.24 1.10 -10.71
CA GLU A 191 -9.04 0.46 -11.27
C GLU A 191 -8.13 1.55 -11.86
N ILE A 192 -6.84 1.49 -11.53
CA ILE A 192 -5.84 2.44 -12.00
C ILE A 192 -4.78 1.69 -12.81
N PRO A 193 -4.55 2.06 -14.09
CA PRO A 193 -3.48 1.46 -14.89
C PRO A 193 -2.11 1.69 -14.28
N VAL A 194 -1.23 0.68 -14.30
CA VAL A 194 0.15 0.78 -13.79
C VAL A 194 0.93 1.87 -14.52
N SER A 195 0.75 2.02 -15.84
CA SER A 195 1.38 3.08 -16.62
C SER A 195 1.04 4.48 -16.09
N LYS A 196 -0.20 4.67 -15.64
CA LYS A 196 -0.66 5.93 -15.03
C LYS A 196 0.02 6.14 -13.68
N LEU A 197 0.13 5.11 -12.84
CA LEU A 197 0.86 5.21 -11.57
C LEU A 197 2.33 5.60 -11.77
N LEU A 198 2.99 5.03 -12.77
CA LEU A 198 4.39 5.34 -13.09
C LEU A 198 4.57 6.79 -13.58
N THR A 199 3.59 7.30 -14.32
CA THR A 199 3.62 8.67 -14.86
C THR A 199 3.29 9.70 -13.78
N ASP A 200 2.22 9.46 -13.04
CA ASP A 200 1.67 10.42 -12.06
C ASP A 200 2.48 10.43 -10.74
N PHE A 201 3.17 9.33 -10.42
CA PHE A 201 3.92 9.16 -9.17
C PHE A 201 5.36 8.69 -9.42
N PRO A 202 6.23 9.52 -10.02
CA PRO A 202 7.61 9.14 -10.33
C PRO A 202 8.48 8.92 -9.08
N THR A 203 8.12 9.56 -7.97
CA THR A 203 8.77 9.40 -6.65
C THR A 203 7.73 9.46 -5.54
N PRO A 204 7.90 8.71 -4.43
CA PRO A 204 6.94 8.73 -3.33
C PRO A 204 6.94 10.08 -2.60
N ILE A 205 5.75 10.54 -2.23
CA ILE A 205 5.51 11.66 -1.32
C ILE A 205 4.98 11.10 -0.01
N PHE A 206 5.53 11.59 1.10
CA PHE A 206 5.18 11.16 2.44
C PHE A 206 4.32 12.20 3.13
N TYR A 207 3.31 11.75 3.89
CA TYR A 207 2.35 12.60 4.57
C TYR A 207 2.32 12.29 6.06
N ASP A 208 2.55 13.31 6.88
CA ASP A 208 2.16 13.30 8.30
C ASP A 208 0.79 14.00 8.39
N VAL A 209 -0.25 13.26 8.78
CA VAL A 209 -1.63 13.78 8.80
C VAL A 209 -2.00 14.30 10.19
N TYR A 210 -2.71 15.42 10.22
CA TYR A 210 -3.20 16.08 11.43
C TYR A 210 -4.64 16.53 11.26
N LEU A 211 -5.37 16.59 12.38
CA LEU A 211 -6.67 17.23 12.48
C LEU A 211 -6.48 18.62 13.10
N GLU A 212 -6.84 19.68 12.37
CA GLU A 212 -6.93 21.03 12.91
C GLU A 212 -8.17 21.16 13.79
N TYR A 213 -7.97 21.71 14.99
CA TYR A 213 -9.05 21.98 15.93
C TYR A 213 -8.82 23.32 16.65
N THR A 214 -9.88 23.86 17.24
CA THR A 214 -9.83 25.13 17.98
C THR A 214 -10.26 24.91 19.42
N ASP A 215 -9.54 25.53 20.36
CA ASP A 215 -9.94 25.55 21.76
C ASP A 215 -11.03 26.60 22.02
N GLU A 216 -11.52 26.65 23.26
CA GLU A 216 -12.52 27.63 23.71
C GLU A 216 -12.04 29.09 23.54
N ASN A 217 -10.72 29.30 23.55
CA ASN A 217 -10.07 30.61 23.39
C ASN A 217 -9.76 30.95 21.92
N GLN A 218 -10.28 30.19 20.95
CA GLN A 218 -10.04 30.35 19.50
C GLN A 218 -8.57 30.18 19.05
N HIS A 219 -7.72 29.58 19.88
CA HIS A 219 -6.38 29.18 19.45
C HIS A 219 -6.47 27.93 18.57
N ARG A 220 -5.73 27.94 17.47
CA ARG A 220 -5.66 26.83 16.53
C ARG A 220 -4.58 25.84 16.95
N TYR A 221 -4.95 24.57 17.00
CA TYR A 221 -4.06 23.47 17.30
C TYR A 221 -4.18 22.41 16.21
N ILE A 222 -3.15 21.56 16.12
CA ILE A 222 -3.14 20.39 15.26
C ILE A 222 -2.96 19.14 16.10
N TRP A 223 -3.79 18.14 15.85
CA TRP A 223 -3.73 16.84 16.50
C TRP A 223 -3.17 15.82 15.53
N ALA A 224 -2.04 15.18 15.84
CA ALA A 224 -1.46 14.15 14.98
C ALA A 224 -2.37 12.92 14.91
N VAL A 225 -2.74 12.51 13.69
CA VAL A 225 -3.66 11.41 13.44
C VAL A 225 -2.86 10.09 13.42
N PRO A 226 -3.14 9.14 14.34
CA PRO A 226 -2.47 7.84 14.32
C PRO A 226 -2.84 7.01 13.08
N VAL A 227 -1.91 6.15 12.68
CA VAL A 227 -2.01 5.28 11.50
C VAL A 227 -1.85 3.82 11.90
N LEU A 228 -2.86 3.00 11.61
CA LEU A 228 -2.83 1.54 11.67
C LEU A 228 -2.40 0.98 10.31
N ASN A 229 -1.11 0.70 10.16
CA ASN A 229 -0.56 0.07 8.96
C ASN A 229 -0.74 -1.45 9.03
N LEU A 230 -1.60 -2.03 8.20
CA LEU A 230 -1.91 -3.46 8.19
C LEU A 230 -0.75 -4.35 7.69
N ASN A 231 0.24 -3.75 7.00
CA ASN A 231 1.44 -4.44 6.52
C ASN A 231 2.61 -4.40 7.51
N LEU A 232 2.45 -3.73 8.66
CA LEU A 232 3.50 -3.62 9.67
C LEU A 232 3.76 -4.98 10.32
N GLN A 233 5.00 -5.44 10.20
CA GLN A 233 5.48 -6.64 10.89
C GLN A 233 6.37 -6.27 12.07
N HIS A 234 6.16 -6.94 13.20
CA HIS A 234 7.07 -6.89 14.34
C HIS A 234 7.58 -8.31 14.60
N ASN A 235 8.88 -8.53 14.39
CA ASN A 235 9.52 -9.85 14.41
C ASN A 235 8.76 -10.89 13.56
N LYS A 236 8.45 -10.52 12.30
CA LYS A 236 7.74 -11.35 11.29
C LYS A 236 6.26 -11.62 11.58
N ILE A 237 5.68 -10.96 12.57
CA ILE A 237 4.26 -11.09 12.92
C ILE A 237 3.53 -9.81 12.51
N PHE A 238 2.42 -9.94 11.77
CA PHE A 238 1.53 -8.82 11.46
C PHE A 238 0.72 -8.41 12.68
N VAL A 239 1.25 -7.47 13.45
CA VAL A 239 0.67 -7.09 14.75
C VAL A 239 -0.62 -6.26 14.62
N ASN A 240 -0.84 -5.63 13.46
CA ASN A 240 -1.96 -4.73 13.19
C ASN A 240 -3.15 -5.41 12.50
N GLN A 241 -3.09 -6.72 12.26
CA GLN A 241 -4.20 -7.51 11.70
C GLN A 241 -5.02 -8.24 12.78
N ASP A 242 -4.56 -8.23 14.04
CA ASP A 242 -5.28 -8.82 15.16
C ASP A 242 -6.59 -8.04 15.42
N SER A 243 -7.66 -8.75 15.75
CA SER A 243 -8.96 -8.13 16.06
C SER A 243 -8.92 -7.32 17.35
N SER A 244 -8.01 -7.65 18.26
CA SER A 244 -7.76 -6.91 19.49
C SER A 244 -6.70 -5.84 19.30
N SER A 245 -7.02 -4.61 19.72
CA SER A 245 -6.08 -3.49 19.70
C SER A 245 -4.92 -3.61 20.69
N GLY A 246 -4.92 -4.63 21.55
CA GLY A 246 -3.86 -4.88 22.54
C GLY A 246 -2.50 -5.27 21.94
N LYS A 247 -2.42 -5.59 20.65
CA LYS A 247 -1.14 -5.85 19.96
C LYS A 247 -0.78 -4.78 18.93
N TRP A 248 -1.67 -3.82 18.67
CA TRP A 248 -1.45 -2.86 17.59
C TRP A 248 -0.27 -1.93 17.88
N LEU A 249 0.53 -1.67 16.85
CA LEU A 249 1.55 -0.63 16.80
C LEU A 249 1.10 0.47 15.86
N LEU A 250 0.81 1.64 16.43
CA LEU A 250 0.38 2.81 15.68
C LEU A 250 1.58 3.60 15.19
N THR A 251 1.50 3.99 13.93
CA THR A 251 2.49 4.80 13.22
C THR A 251 1.88 6.16 12.87
N ARG A 252 2.59 6.99 12.10
CA ARG A 252 2.16 8.37 11.81
C ARG A 252 2.28 8.79 10.35
N ARG A 253 3.35 8.36 9.69
CA ARG A 253 3.69 8.77 8.32
C ARG A 253 3.22 7.73 7.31
N ILE A 254 2.58 8.17 6.23
CA ILE A 254 2.11 7.32 5.13
C ILE A 254 2.63 7.82 3.78
N PHE A 255 2.57 6.98 2.76
CA PHE A 255 2.67 7.36 1.36
C PHE A 255 1.56 6.65 0.57
N LEU A 256 1.33 7.05 -0.69
CA LEU A 256 0.28 6.44 -1.52
C LEU A 256 0.84 5.48 -2.56
N VAL A 257 1.93 5.87 -3.22
CA VAL A 257 2.56 5.10 -4.30
C VAL A 257 4.07 5.19 -4.14
N ASP A 258 4.74 4.05 -4.20
CA ASP A 258 6.19 3.93 -4.21
C ASP A 258 6.61 3.16 -5.47
N THR A 259 7.18 3.92 -6.40
CA THR A 259 7.77 3.47 -7.67
C THR A 259 9.30 3.44 -7.62
N LEU A 260 9.89 3.72 -6.45
CA LEU A 260 11.32 3.91 -6.28
C LEU A 260 11.99 2.70 -5.62
N SER A 261 11.37 2.14 -4.57
CA SER A 261 11.88 0.92 -3.92
C SER A 261 12.00 -0.25 -4.89
N GLY A 262 11.12 -0.28 -5.90
CA GLY A 262 11.05 -1.34 -6.91
C GLY A 262 12.13 -1.33 -7.98
N ARG A 263 12.99 -0.31 -8.04
CA ARG A 263 14.02 -0.16 -9.09
C ARG A 263 15.28 -0.95 -8.72
N GLU A 264 15.76 -1.77 -9.65
CA GLU A 264 16.95 -2.60 -9.48
C GLU A 264 18.09 -2.07 -10.36
N ASN A 265 19.34 -2.17 -9.90
CA ASN A 265 20.57 -1.78 -10.59
C ASN A 265 20.76 -0.28 -10.89
N ASP A 266 19.72 0.39 -11.39
CA ASP A 266 19.76 1.82 -11.72
C ASP A 266 18.46 2.52 -11.29
N LEU A 267 18.59 3.74 -10.78
CA LEU A 267 17.48 4.59 -10.39
C LEU A 267 16.67 5.09 -11.58
N GLU A 268 17.23 5.12 -12.79
CA GLU A 268 16.49 5.52 -14.00
C GLU A 268 15.72 4.34 -14.64
N SER A 269 15.95 3.11 -14.15
CA SER A 269 15.24 1.93 -14.66
C SER A 269 13.75 1.93 -14.29
N GLN A 270 12.95 1.25 -15.11
CA GLN A 270 11.56 0.98 -14.75
C GLN A 270 11.53 0.06 -13.51
N PRO A 271 10.70 0.36 -12.49
CA PRO A 271 10.62 -0.49 -11.32
C PRO A 271 10.04 -1.85 -11.69
N ARG A 272 10.56 -2.91 -11.09
CA ARG A 272 9.99 -4.27 -11.19
C ARG A 272 8.71 -4.40 -10.35
N LEU A 273 8.64 -3.69 -9.22
CA LEU A 273 7.51 -3.69 -8.31
C LEU A 273 7.06 -2.26 -8.02
N VAL A 274 5.76 -2.00 -8.05
CA VAL A 274 5.17 -0.75 -7.58
C VAL A 274 4.34 -1.05 -6.34
N ARG A 275 4.64 -0.37 -5.24
CA ARG A 275 3.88 -0.52 -4.00
C ARG A 275 2.81 0.56 -3.94
N VAL A 276 1.57 0.16 -3.72
CA VAL A 276 0.40 1.07 -3.75
C VAL A 276 -0.42 0.90 -2.47
N ALA A 277 -0.87 2.01 -1.89
CA ALA A 277 -1.88 2.02 -0.84
C ALA A 277 -3.24 1.63 -1.44
N THR A 278 -3.58 0.35 -1.40
CA THR A 278 -4.79 -0.22 -1.99
C THR A 278 -6.02 -0.04 -1.11
N GLN A 279 -5.82 0.17 0.19
CA GLN A 279 -6.89 0.45 1.14
C GLN A 279 -6.49 1.59 2.05
N ILE A 280 -7.34 2.62 2.13
CA ILE A 280 -7.24 3.71 3.10
C ILE A 280 -8.63 3.91 3.70
N SER A 281 -8.72 3.85 5.01
CA SER A 281 -9.94 4.12 5.77
C SER A 281 -9.64 5.15 6.85
N LEU A 282 -10.54 6.12 6.99
CA LEU A 282 -10.52 7.08 8.08
C LEU A 282 -11.71 6.78 9.00
N SER A 283 -11.43 6.27 10.21
CA SER A 283 -12.46 6.00 11.20
C SER A 283 -12.48 7.06 12.29
N ILE A 284 -13.69 7.41 12.73
CA ILE A 284 -13.92 8.39 13.80
C ILE A 284 -14.85 7.72 14.81
N HIS A 285 -14.41 7.70 16.06
CA HIS A 285 -15.18 7.11 17.15
C HIS A 285 -15.73 8.20 18.06
N LEU A 286 -17.05 8.17 18.29
CA LEU A 286 -17.70 9.03 19.27
C LEU A 286 -17.31 8.59 20.69
N VAL A 287 -17.13 9.55 21.57
CA VAL A 287 -16.98 9.28 23.01
C VAL A 287 -18.33 8.79 23.54
N PRO A 288 -18.41 7.58 24.10
CA PRO A 288 -19.67 7.02 24.56
C PRO A 288 -20.28 7.86 25.67
N ASN A 289 -21.61 7.85 25.75
CA ASN A 289 -22.39 8.55 26.79
C ASN A 289 -22.22 10.09 26.81
N THR A 290 -21.71 10.70 25.75
CA THR A 290 -21.67 12.17 25.59
C THR A 290 -22.81 12.65 24.69
N LYS A 291 -23.40 13.81 24.99
CA LYS A 291 -24.43 14.45 24.16
C LYS A 291 -23.87 15.49 23.18
N ASN A 292 -22.57 15.75 23.24
CA ASN A 292 -21.93 16.91 22.62
C ASN A 292 -21.11 16.57 21.37
N GLY A 293 -21.21 15.34 20.85
CA GLY A 293 -20.48 14.94 19.64
C GLY A 293 -18.96 15.00 19.79
N ASN A 294 -18.46 14.74 21.01
CA ASN A 294 -17.04 14.56 21.27
C ASN A 294 -16.56 13.29 20.55
N ILE A 295 -15.37 13.38 19.98
CA ILE A 295 -14.72 12.25 19.31
C ILE A 295 -13.40 11.94 19.99
N TYR A 296 -13.03 10.66 19.94
CA TYR A 296 -11.65 10.25 20.12
C TYR A 296 -10.81 10.64 18.89
N PRO A 297 -9.46 10.61 18.99
CA PRO A 297 -8.59 10.86 17.86
C PRO A 297 -9.01 9.99 16.65
N PRO A 298 -9.21 10.57 15.47
CA PRO A 298 -9.45 9.80 14.27
C PRO A 298 -8.31 8.82 14.02
N LEU A 299 -8.61 7.69 13.39
CA LEU A 299 -7.63 6.67 13.04
C LEU A 299 -7.61 6.48 11.53
N ILE A 300 -6.41 6.53 10.94
CA ILE A 300 -6.20 6.12 9.55
C ILE A 300 -5.78 4.66 9.54
N THR A 301 -6.53 3.79 8.88
CA THR A 301 -6.11 2.43 8.59
C THR A 301 -5.65 2.34 7.14
N ILE A 302 -4.45 1.82 6.92
CA ILE A 302 -3.84 1.72 5.58
C ILE A 302 -3.33 0.31 5.31
N ALA A 303 -3.57 -0.17 4.08
CA ALA A 303 -2.97 -1.39 3.56
C ALA A 303 -2.30 -1.10 2.22
N TYR A 304 -1.14 -1.72 2.02
CA TYR A 304 -0.32 -1.65 0.83
C TYR A 304 -0.32 -3.00 0.12
N SER A 305 -0.17 -2.95 -1.20
CA SER A 305 0.02 -4.13 -2.04
C SER A 305 1.11 -3.86 -3.07
N ASP A 306 1.88 -4.90 -3.39
CA ASP A 306 2.94 -4.84 -4.39
C ASP A 306 2.40 -5.33 -5.74
N VAL A 307 2.60 -4.53 -6.78
CA VAL A 307 2.18 -4.82 -8.15
C VAL A 307 3.42 -5.08 -8.99
N ASP A 308 3.53 -6.29 -9.56
CA ASP A 308 4.60 -6.64 -10.50
C ASP A 308 4.39 -5.90 -11.83
N VAL A 309 5.40 -5.14 -12.25
CA VAL A 309 5.39 -4.32 -13.47
C VAL A 309 5.89 -5.14 -14.67
N ARG A 310 6.08 -6.46 -14.50
CA ARG A 310 6.44 -7.38 -15.59
C ARG A 310 5.77 -6.98 -16.90
N ASP A 311 6.62 -6.77 -17.89
CA ASP A 311 6.27 -6.24 -19.20
C ASP A 311 5.05 -7.01 -19.75
N PRO A 312 3.95 -6.36 -20.16
CA PRO A 312 2.81 -7.04 -20.79
C PRO A 312 3.22 -7.89 -22.00
N THR A 313 4.42 -7.67 -22.58
CA THR A 313 5.01 -8.58 -23.57
C THR A 313 5.26 -9.98 -23.01
N SER A 314 5.72 -10.13 -21.76
CA SER A 314 6.00 -11.44 -21.16
C SER A 314 4.71 -12.21 -20.88
N GLN A 315 3.67 -11.53 -20.40
CA GLN A 315 2.35 -12.15 -20.21
C GLN A 315 1.71 -12.57 -21.54
N SER A 316 1.83 -11.73 -22.58
CA SER A 316 1.31 -12.06 -23.92
C SER A 316 2.03 -13.26 -24.53
N VAL A 317 3.35 -13.38 -24.32
CA VAL A 317 4.15 -14.54 -24.76
C VAL A 317 3.76 -15.81 -24.01
N GLU A 318 3.55 -15.75 -22.69
CA GLU A 318 3.10 -16.89 -21.89
C GLU A 318 1.71 -17.40 -22.33
N ILE A 319 0.76 -16.49 -22.55
CA ILE A 319 -0.58 -16.83 -23.05
C ILE A 319 -0.49 -17.43 -24.46
N ALA A 320 0.31 -16.83 -25.35
CA ALA A 320 0.49 -17.33 -26.71
C ALA A 320 1.15 -18.72 -26.73
N LEU A 321 2.16 -18.96 -25.89
CA LEU A 321 2.78 -20.27 -25.70
C LEU A 321 1.78 -21.31 -25.19
N GLY A 322 0.93 -20.95 -24.22
CA GLY A 322 -0.10 -21.83 -23.68
C GLY A 322 -1.13 -22.22 -24.74
N VAL A 323 -1.68 -21.25 -25.47
CA VAL A 323 -2.72 -21.48 -26.50
C VAL A 323 -2.16 -22.22 -27.71
N LEU A 324 -1.05 -21.76 -28.28
CA LEU A 324 -0.45 -22.36 -29.46
C LEU A 324 0.17 -23.74 -29.14
N GLY A 325 0.74 -23.91 -27.95
CA GLY A 325 1.20 -25.21 -27.46
C GLY A 325 0.07 -26.22 -27.34
N GLY A 326 -1.09 -25.81 -26.79
CA GLY A 326 -2.29 -26.65 -26.75
C GLY A 326 -2.78 -27.07 -28.14
N LEU A 327 -2.80 -26.12 -29.10
CA LEU A 327 -3.15 -26.40 -30.49
C LEU A 327 -2.15 -27.33 -31.18
N ALA A 328 -0.85 -27.23 -30.86
CA ALA A 328 0.19 -28.13 -31.38
C ALA A 328 0.00 -29.58 -30.91
N VAL A 329 -0.45 -29.79 -29.67
CA VAL A 329 -0.80 -31.13 -29.17
C VAL A 329 -1.99 -31.69 -29.95
N LEU A 330 -3.06 -30.91 -30.13
CA LEU A 330 -4.24 -31.35 -30.88
C LEU A 330 -3.92 -31.65 -32.34
N SER A 331 -3.14 -30.79 -32.99
CA SER A 331 -2.68 -30.98 -34.38
C SER A 331 -1.84 -32.25 -34.53
N SER A 332 -0.90 -32.48 -33.63
CA SER A 332 -0.05 -33.68 -33.66
C SER A 332 -0.83 -34.96 -33.37
N LEU A 333 -1.85 -34.93 -32.50
CA LEU A 333 -2.79 -36.03 -32.30
C LEU A 333 -3.60 -36.33 -33.55
N LEU A 334 -4.16 -35.30 -34.23
CA LEU A 334 -4.93 -35.48 -35.47
C LEU A 334 -4.07 -36.06 -36.60
N LYS A 335 -2.82 -35.58 -36.76
CA LYS A 335 -1.86 -36.12 -37.74
C LYS A 335 -1.52 -37.58 -37.45
N THR A 336 -1.32 -37.92 -36.18
CA THR A 336 -1.03 -39.29 -35.75
C THR A 336 -2.23 -40.21 -35.99
N ALA A 337 -3.44 -39.78 -35.64
CA ALA A 337 -4.67 -40.53 -35.87
C ALA A 337 -4.93 -40.75 -37.38
N GLY A 338 -4.73 -39.71 -38.20
CA GLY A 338 -4.84 -39.82 -39.66
C GLY A 338 -3.80 -40.74 -40.28
N TRP A 339 -2.57 -40.74 -39.78
CA TRP A 339 -1.54 -41.71 -40.16
C TRP A 339 -1.93 -43.14 -39.76
N LYS A 340 -2.38 -43.36 -38.52
CA LYS A 340 -2.75 -44.69 -38.04
C LYS A 340 -3.94 -45.28 -38.81
N ARG A 341 -4.95 -44.46 -39.14
CA ARG A 341 -6.07 -44.86 -40.01
C ARG A 341 -5.61 -45.36 -41.38
N ARG A 342 -4.56 -44.78 -41.97
CA ARG A 342 -4.00 -45.22 -43.26
C ARG A 342 -3.22 -46.53 -43.18
N VAL A 343 -2.66 -46.84 -42.01
CA VAL A 343 -1.90 -48.08 -41.77
C VAL A 343 -2.83 -49.26 -41.43
N GLY A 344 -4.09 -49.00 -41.07
CA GLY A 344 -5.11 -50.04 -40.85
C GLY A 344 -4.92 -50.88 -39.57
N SER A 345 -4.05 -50.44 -38.65
CA SER A 345 -3.82 -51.14 -37.37
C SER A 345 -4.66 -50.54 -36.23
N PRO A 346 -5.38 -51.35 -35.43
CA PRO A 346 -6.22 -50.87 -34.33
C PRO A 346 -5.46 -50.65 -33.00
N MET A 347 -4.23 -51.15 -32.85
CA MET A 347 -3.50 -51.09 -31.57
C MET A 347 -2.51 -49.93 -31.52
N ILE A 348 -2.36 -49.31 -30.34
CA ILE A 348 -1.37 -48.25 -30.11
C ILE A 348 0.00 -48.90 -29.86
N ASP A 349 0.75 -49.09 -30.94
CA ASP A 349 2.11 -49.67 -30.86
C ASP A 349 3.17 -48.57 -30.60
N LEU A 350 4.37 -48.98 -30.17
CA LEU A 350 5.53 -48.09 -29.96
C LEU A 350 5.80 -47.19 -31.18
N GLN A 351 5.62 -47.71 -32.40
CA GLN A 351 5.77 -46.95 -33.63
C GLN A 351 4.80 -45.76 -33.73
N THR A 352 3.59 -45.90 -33.17
CA THR A 352 2.57 -44.84 -33.11
C THR A 352 3.02 -43.73 -32.16
N VAL A 353 3.58 -44.09 -31.00
CA VAL A 353 4.13 -43.15 -30.01
C VAL A 353 5.30 -42.37 -30.60
N VAL A 354 6.23 -43.05 -31.28
CA VAL A 354 7.36 -42.39 -31.95
C VAL A 354 6.88 -41.43 -33.04
N LYS A 355 5.86 -41.82 -33.83
CA LYS A 355 5.27 -40.93 -34.84
C LYS A 355 4.61 -39.69 -34.23
N PHE A 356 3.90 -39.85 -33.12
CA PHE A 356 3.33 -38.72 -32.38
C PHE A 356 4.41 -37.75 -31.91
N LEU A 357 5.48 -38.25 -31.28
CA LEU A 357 6.58 -37.40 -30.81
C LEU A 357 7.25 -36.61 -31.93
N VAL A 358 7.44 -37.22 -33.10
CA VAL A 358 8.01 -36.53 -34.28
C VAL A 358 7.08 -35.44 -34.80
N TYR A 359 5.77 -35.71 -34.92
CA TYR A 359 4.81 -34.69 -35.34
C TYR A 359 4.70 -33.57 -34.30
N TYR A 360 4.69 -33.91 -33.02
CA TYR A 360 4.63 -32.95 -31.92
C TYR A 360 5.88 -32.06 -31.89
N ALA A 361 7.08 -32.62 -32.04
CA ALA A 361 8.31 -31.83 -32.11
C ALA A 361 8.30 -30.84 -33.28
N GLY A 362 7.80 -31.24 -34.45
CA GLY A 362 7.64 -30.36 -35.60
C GLY A 362 6.62 -29.25 -35.37
N ASP A 363 5.46 -29.57 -34.81
CA ASP A 363 4.43 -28.59 -34.51
C ASP A 363 4.87 -27.61 -33.41
N LEU A 364 5.57 -28.09 -32.39
CA LEU A 364 6.14 -27.26 -31.33
C LEU A 364 7.23 -26.32 -31.86
N ALA A 365 8.09 -26.79 -32.78
CA ALA A 365 9.09 -25.94 -33.43
C ALA A 365 8.45 -24.78 -34.21
N ASN A 366 7.33 -25.04 -34.90
CA ASN A 366 6.58 -23.99 -35.59
C ASN A 366 5.98 -22.95 -34.61
N VAL A 367 5.49 -23.42 -33.46
CA VAL A 367 4.98 -22.52 -32.41
C VAL A 367 6.10 -21.60 -31.89
N PHE A 368 7.27 -22.16 -31.55
CA PHE A 368 8.40 -21.35 -31.10
C PHE A 368 8.85 -20.34 -32.16
N PHE A 369 8.87 -20.75 -33.43
CA PHE A 369 9.22 -19.86 -34.53
C PHE A 369 8.25 -18.68 -34.66
N ILE A 370 6.93 -18.94 -34.70
CA ILE A 370 5.90 -17.91 -34.82
C ILE A 370 5.99 -16.91 -33.67
N ILE A 371 6.13 -17.41 -32.44
CA ILE A 371 6.20 -16.55 -31.25
C ILE A 371 7.45 -15.68 -31.31
N THR A 372 8.63 -16.28 -31.55
CA THR A 372 9.90 -15.54 -31.59
C THR A 372 9.93 -14.46 -32.67
N VAL A 373 9.42 -14.78 -33.87
CA VAL A 373 9.33 -13.81 -34.97
C VAL A 373 8.30 -12.72 -34.63
N GLY A 374 7.16 -13.09 -34.05
CA GLY A 374 6.11 -12.16 -33.65
C GLY A 374 6.59 -11.15 -32.61
N THR A 375 7.26 -11.61 -31.54
CA THR A 375 7.84 -10.70 -30.55
C THR A 375 8.97 -9.87 -31.14
N GLY A 376 9.81 -10.43 -32.01
CA GLY A 376 10.85 -9.69 -32.70
C GLY A 376 10.30 -8.55 -33.57
N LEU A 377 9.25 -8.82 -34.35
CA LEU A 377 8.57 -7.81 -35.18
C LEU A 377 7.87 -6.74 -34.32
N TYR A 378 7.17 -7.17 -33.26
CA TYR A 378 6.54 -6.24 -32.31
C TYR A 378 7.57 -5.27 -31.73
N TRP A 379 8.69 -5.80 -31.21
CA TRP A 379 9.78 -4.98 -30.69
C TRP A 379 10.31 -4.01 -31.74
N LEU A 380 10.61 -4.47 -32.95
CA LEU A 380 11.13 -3.61 -34.03
C LEU A 380 10.17 -2.48 -34.44
N ILE A 381 8.86 -2.73 -34.44
CA ILE A 381 7.85 -1.73 -34.85
C ILE A 381 7.66 -0.69 -33.74
N PHE A 382 7.51 -1.13 -32.50
CA PHE A 382 7.16 -0.23 -31.39
C PHE A 382 8.36 0.51 -30.79
N PHE A 383 9.59 -0.03 -30.89
CA PHE A 383 10.78 0.69 -30.43
C PHE A 383 11.00 2.01 -31.21
N LYS A 384 10.58 2.08 -32.47
CA LYS A 384 10.72 3.28 -33.32
C LYS A 384 9.71 4.39 -33.01
N VAL A 385 8.64 4.10 -32.28
CA VAL A 385 7.60 5.07 -31.91
C VAL A 385 7.95 5.78 -30.60
N SER A 386 8.87 5.23 -29.80
CA SER A 386 9.31 5.78 -28.51
C SER A 386 10.43 6.82 -28.61
N ASP A 387 11.02 7.02 -29.79
CA ASP A 387 12.11 7.98 -30.05
C ASP A 387 11.63 9.33 -30.65
N PHE A 388 10.36 9.70 -30.48
CA PHE A 388 9.79 10.99 -30.93
C PHE A 388 9.05 11.76 -29.84
#